data_AF-A0A9P9SY15-F1
#
_entry.id   AF-A0A9P9SY15-F1
#
_cell.length_a   1.000
_cell.length_b   1.000
_cell.length_c   1.000
_cell.angle_alpha   90.00
_cell.angle_beta   90.00
_cell.angle_gamma   90.00
#
_symmetry.space_group_name_H-M   'P 1'
#
loop_
_entity.id
_entity.type
_entity.pdbx_description
1 polymer ?
#
loop_
_entity_poly.entity_id
_entity_poly.type
_entity_poly.pdbx_seq_one_letter_code
_entity_poly.pdbx_strand_id
1 'polypeptide(L)'
;MGAFNNSSRSSQKLWDPTTTLGIINTDPGYERITCVGYAPSQGRRCRMAINQWNRQSITKTLDDISYLQPDDPVVLSRLKTMAGEALCVRFHQGQASDILSQWRRKLPKVQRINSGTKKRTTREDGRNQTMKDLQEQLRKLRELMEEVEEKMQGQQSESSSGEESEEANSEEDSIDFTSDEESEEEEDFSSTRNRRKDQESARKERERLERERLDRERAEATRERIRRQAQEKADKARAERERKEKEEEEAREAEAERKRRQQARERAAKAARERQEREEQEKARLERERAEKERKEKEEAKKKRDAENAASNERIRQRARERAEKAEREKREQEEKEQAEWDQAWVKYQDKWTKFRASRSGDGGLREAIPWPVKSELLQDVCASNVKTFLDKSLPKGADRSKLLRKECQKWHPDSVCRWTRASEMTAAYRMSTDMICRVVTDILNVSSGRSSEFL
;
A
#
# COMPACT_ATOMS: atom_id res chain seq x y z
N MET A 1 -57.94 -0.07 -11.11
CA MET A 1 -56.48 0.11 -10.97
C MET A 1 -56.10 -0.35 -9.57
N GLY A 2 -55.19 -1.31 -9.40
CA GLY A 2 -54.80 -1.81 -8.08
C GLY A 2 -53.71 -0.96 -7.46
N ALA A 3 -53.94 -0.40 -6.27
CA ALA A 3 -52.89 0.25 -5.50
C ALA A 3 -51.94 -0.80 -4.93
N PHE A 4 -50.69 -0.82 -5.40
CA PHE A 4 -49.66 -1.64 -4.78
C PHE A 4 -49.33 -1.07 -3.41
N ASN A 5 -49.93 -1.66 -2.37
CA ASN A 5 -49.57 -1.39 -0.99
C ASN A 5 -48.11 -1.82 -0.78
N ASN A 6 -47.18 -0.88 -0.94
CA ASN A 6 -45.76 -1.07 -0.68
C ASN A 6 -45.52 -1.04 0.85
N SER A 7 -46.30 -1.85 1.57
CA SER A 7 -46.29 -1.95 3.02
C SER A 7 -44.88 -2.27 3.47
N SER A 8 -44.36 -1.41 4.35
CA SER A 8 -42.99 -1.42 4.81
C SER A 8 -42.56 -2.82 5.25
N ARG A 9 -41.81 -3.51 4.38
CA ARG A 9 -41.01 -4.66 4.78
C ARG A 9 -39.97 -4.12 5.74
N SER A 10 -40.29 -4.14 7.03
CA SER A 10 -39.36 -3.86 8.12
C SER A 10 -38.10 -4.69 7.86
N SER A 11 -36.98 -4.04 7.56
CA SER A 11 -35.73 -4.70 7.22
C SER A 11 -35.31 -5.60 8.37
N GLN A 12 -35.65 -6.89 8.28
CA GLN A 12 -35.44 -7.81 9.39
C GLN A 12 -33.94 -8.05 9.52
N LYS A 13 -33.39 -7.77 10.70
CA LYS A 13 -31.98 -7.97 10.99
C LYS A 13 -31.63 -9.44 10.76
N LEU A 14 -30.67 -9.68 9.87
CA LEU A 14 -30.25 -11.01 9.43
C LEU A 14 -29.44 -11.72 10.53
N TRP A 15 -28.78 -10.95 11.40
CA TRP A 15 -28.00 -11.40 12.55
C TRP A 15 -27.85 -10.27 13.57
N ASP A 16 -27.56 -10.60 14.83
CA ASP A 16 -27.08 -9.61 15.81
C ASP A 16 -25.54 -9.60 15.83
N PRO A 17 -24.88 -8.57 15.26
CA PRO A 17 -23.44 -8.44 15.30
C PRO A 17 -22.90 -8.11 16.70
N THR A 18 -23.71 -7.53 17.59
CA THR A 18 -23.26 -7.13 18.94
C THR A 18 -22.92 -8.35 19.78
N THR A 19 -23.86 -9.31 19.85
CA THR A 19 -23.66 -10.61 20.52
C THR A 19 -22.65 -11.47 19.77
N THR A 20 -22.79 -11.61 18.44
CA THR A 20 -21.92 -12.47 17.61
C THR A 20 -20.44 -12.12 17.75
N LEU A 21 -20.11 -10.83 17.71
CA LEU A 21 -18.72 -10.37 17.77
C LEU A 21 -18.20 -10.31 19.22
N GLY A 22 -19.11 -10.19 20.20
CA GLY A 22 -18.80 -10.02 21.63
C GLY A 22 -18.32 -8.61 21.97
N ILE A 23 -18.92 -7.59 21.36
CA ILE A 23 -18.43 -6.20 21.45
C ILE A 23 -18.83 -5.50 22.76
N ILE A 24 -19.98 -5.83 23.33
CA ILE A 24 -20.27 -5.51 24.75
C ILE A 24 -19.32 -6.32 25.63
N ASN A 25 -18.80 -5.70 26.70
CA ASN A 25 -18.06 -6.45 27.72
C ASN A 25 -19.03 -7.01 28.76
N THR A 26 -18.93 -8.31 29.05
CA THR A 26 -19.76 -9.05 30.01
C THR A 26 -19.12 -9.18 31.40
N ASP A 27 -17.95 -8.56 31.61
CA ASP A 27 -17.38 -8.34 32.95
C ASP A 27 -18.40 -7.61 33.86
N PRO A 28 -18.65 -8.08 35.11
CA PRO A 28 -19.55 -7.41 36.04
C PRO A 28 -19.22 -5.91 36.23
N GLY A 29 -20.21 -5.04 36.00
CA GLY A 29 -20.08 -3.58 36.05
C GLY A 29 -19.60 -2.91 34.75
N TYR A 30 -19.37 -3.67 33.68
CA TYR A 30 -18.82 -3.19 32.40
C TYR A 30 -19.69 -3.49 31.17
N GLU A 31 -21.00 -3.68 31.36
CA GLU A 31 -22.08 -3.94 30.37
C GLU A 31 -22.26 -2.83 29.31
N ARG A 32 -21.17 -2.51 28.60
CA ARG A 32 -21.04 -1.44 27.61
C ARG A 32 -19.87 -1.75 26.69
N ILE A 33 -19.69 -0.93 25.65
CA ILE A 33 -18.54 -1.05 24.76
C ILE A 33 -17.28 -0.53 25.48
N THR A 34 -16.50 -1.46 26.04
CA THR A 34 -15.09 -1.26 26.45
C THR A 34 -14.15 -1.80 25.38
N CYS A 35 -12.86 -1.48 25.51
CA CYS A 35 -11.81 -2.00 24.65
C CYS A 35 -11.96 -3.52 24.41
N VAL A 36 -11.93 -3.96 23.15
CA VAL A 36 -12.01 -5.39 22.78
C VAL A 36 -10.68 -6.12 22.92
N GLY A 37 -9.58 -5.39 23.10
CA GLY A 37 -8.23 -5.91 23.21
C GLY A 37 -8.00 -6.73 24.49
N TYR A 38 -7.09 -7.69 24.40
CA TYR A 38 -6.64 -8.51 25.52
C TYR A 38 -5.45 -7.84 26.21
N ALA A 39 -5.50 -7.74 27.54
CA ALA A 39 -4.47 -7.12 28.37
C ALA A 39 -3.66 -8.22 29.09
N PRO A 40 -2.45 -8.59 28.60
CA PRO A 40 -1.73 -9.77 29.10
C PRO A 40 -1.37 -9.68 30.59
N SER A 41 -0.96 -8.49 31.06
CA SER A 41 -0.65 -8.18 32.46
C SER A 41 -1.85 -8.25 33.42
N GLN A 42 -3.03 -8.61 32.92
CA GLN A 42 -4.26 -8.76 33.69
C GLN A 42 -5.00 -10.08 33.39
N GLY A 43 -4.49 -10.92 32.48
CA GLY A 43 -5.08 -12.20 32.11
C GLY A 43 -6.48 -12.13 31.47
N ARG A 44 -6.92 -10.95 30.99
CA ARG A 44 -8.33 -10.69 30.64
C ARG A 44 -8.53 -9.59 29.60
N ARG A 45 -9.78 -9.40 29.17
CA ARG A 45 -10.20 -8.28 28.31
C ARG A 45 -9.95 -6.92 28.98
N CYS A 46 -9.55 -5.94 28.18
CA CYS A 46 -9.31 -4.58 28.63
C CYS A 46 -10.63 -3.86 29.01
N ARG A 47 -10.76 -3.49 30.29
CA ARG A 47 -11.92 -2.77 30.85
C ARG A 47 -11.91 -1.26 30.60
N MET A 48 -10.89 -0.72 29.90
CA MET A 48 -10.83 0.71 29.57
C MET A 48 -11.96 1.10 28.59
N ALA A 49 -12.59 2.25 28.84
CA ALA A 49 -13.47 2.86 27.85
C ALA A 49 -12.68 3.27 26.59
N ILE A 50 -13.30 3.10 25.43
CA ILE A 50 -12.84 3.71 24.18
C ILE A 50 -13.45 5.11 24.03
N ASN A 51 -12.95 5.89 23.07
CA ASN A 51 -13.45 7.24 22.77
C ASN A 51 -14.97 7.22 22.54
N GLN A 52 -15.69 8.22 23.08
CA GLN A 52 -17.13 8.38 22.91
C GLN A 52 -17.56 8.41 21.44
N TRP A 53 -16.78 9.08 20.58
CA TRP A 53 -17.03 9.11 19.14
C TRP A 53 -16.94 7.70 18.52
N ASN A 54 -15.89 6.94 18.85
CA ASN A 54 -15.74 5.55 18.42
C ASN A 54 -16.92 4.68 18.88
N ARG A 55 -17.44 4.87 20.10
CA ARG A 55 -18.64 4.13 20.55
C ARG A 55 -19.87 4.42 19.68
N GLN A 56 -20.08 5.67 19.28
CA GLN A 56 -21.18 6.06 18.39
C GLN A 56 -20.99 5.50 16.98
N SER A 57 -19.77 5.61 16.43
CA SER A 57 -19.38 5.02 15.13
C SER A 57 -19.60 3.50 15.09
N ILE A 58 -19.12 2.78 16.11
CA ILE A 58 -19.29 1.33 16.25
C ILE A 58 -20.77 0.96 16.39
N THR A 59 -21.53 1.65 17.25
CA THR A 59 -22.96 1.34 17.45
C THR A 59 -23.77 1.55 16.16
N LYS A 60 -23.51 2.64 15.43
CA LYS A 60 -24.13 2.86 14.12
C LYS A 60 -23.72 1.78 13.11
N THR A 61 -22.43 1.48 13.01
CA THR A 61 -21.92 0.50 12.05
C THR A 61 -22.43 -0.92 12.35
N LEU A 62 -22.65 -1.26 13.63
CA LEU A 62 -23.32 -2.49 14.07
C LEU A 62 -24.77 -2.56 13.57
N ASP A 63 -25.54 -1.47 13.68
CA ASP A 63 -26.88 -1.43 13.10
C ASP A 63 -26.81 -1.60 11.58
N ASP A 64 -25.97 -0.79 10.91
CA ASP A 64 -25.80 -0.78 9.45
C ASP A 64 -25.33 -2.13 8.86
N ILE A 65 -24.63 -3.01 9.61
CA ILE A 65 -24.25 -4.36 9.15
C ILE A 65 -25.25 -5.46 9.56
N SER A 66 -26.15 -5.21 10.51
CA SER A 66 -27.14 -6.21 10.93
C SER A 66 -28.16 -6.55 9.84
N TYR A 67 -28.31 -5.69 8.82
CA TYR A 67 -29.13 -5.91 7.62
C TYR A 67 -28.34 -6.48 6.42
N LEU A 68 -27.04 -6.75 6.58
CA LEU A 68 -26.16 -7.30 5.54
C LEU A 68 -25.79 -8.75 5.83
N GLN A 69 -25.43 -9.51 4.79
CA GLN A 69 -24.95 -10.89 4.95
C GLN A 69 -23.58 -10.91 5.65
N PRO A 70 -23.34 -11.79 6.64
CA PRO A 70 -22.05 -11.89 7.35
C PRO A 70 -20.81 -12.06 6.46
N ASP A 71 -20.94 -12.70 5.29
CA ASP A 71 -19.84 -12.94 4.34
C ASP A 71 -19.62 -11.82 3.31
N ASP A 72 -20.43 -10.75 3.35
CA ASP A 72 -20.35 -9.62 2.42
C ASP A 72 -19.01 -8.84 2.57
N PRO A 73 -18.30 -8.53 1.46
CA PRO A 73 -17.05 -7.75 1.52
C PRO A 73 -17.22 -6.35 2.15
N VAL A 74 -18.41 -5.74 2.09
CA VAL A 74 -18.73 -4.47 2.77
C VAL A 74 -18.75 -4.67 4.29
N VAL A 75 -19.29 -5.79 4.78
CA VAL A 75 -19.23 -6.16 6.21
C VAL A 75 -17.78 -6.39 6.63
N LEU A 76 -17.00 -7.15 5.86
CA LEU A 76 -15.58 -7.38 6.15
C LEU A 76 -14.74 -6.09 6.14
N SER A 77 -15.10 -5.11 5.30
CA SER A 77 -14.47 -3.79 5.25
C SER A 77 -14.83 -2.95 6.48
N ARG A 78 -16.12 -2.87 6.83
CA ARG A 78 -16.60 -2.17 8.03
C ARG A 78 -16.00 -2.74 9.32
N LEU A 79 -15.93 -4.06 9.44
CA LEU A 79 -15.30 -4.74 10.57
C LEU A 79 -13.81 -4.41 10.71
N LYS A 80 -13.08 -4.17 9.60
CA LYS A 80 -11.67 -3.74 9.64
C LYS A 80 -11.53 -2.36 10.30
N THR A 81 -12.39 -1.40 9.95
CA THR A 81 -12.41 -0.06 10.57
C THR A 81 -12.81 -0.15 12.04
N MET A 82 -13.91 -0.86 12.34
CA MET A 82 -14.39 -1.06 13.71
C MET A 82 -13.36 -1.73 14.62
N ALA A 83 -12.52 -2.63 14.11
CA ALA A 83 -11.51 -3.31 14.91
C ALA A 83 -10.49 -2.34 15.51
N GLY A 84 -10.04 -1.33 14.74
CA GLY A 84 -9.18 -0.26 15.25
C GLY A 84 -9.93 0.71 16.19
N GLU A 85 -11.16 1.09 15.84
CA GLU A 85 -11.97 1.98 16.67
C GLU A 85 -12.34 1.38 18.05
N ALA A 86 -12.51 0.05 18.12
CA ALA A 86 -12.89 -0.69 19.31
C ALA A 86 -11.73 -0.93 20.31
N LEU A 87 -10.51 -0.47 20.00
CA LEU A 87 -9.32 -0.63 20.82
C LEU A 87 -8.96 0.68 21.53
N CYS A 88 -8.53 0.62 22.80
CA CYS A 88 -8.12 1.83 23.51
C CYS A 88 -6.79 2.35 22.97
N VAL A 89 -6.77 3.63 22.57
CA VAL A 89 -5.67 4.29 21.85
C VAL A 89 -4.30 4.08 22.49
N ARG A 90 -4.22 4.15 23.83
CA ARG A 90 -2.96 4.14 24.59
C ARG A 90 -2.20 2.81 24.62
N PHE A 91 -2.85 1.66 24.40
CA PHE A 91 -2.26 0.36 24.74
C PHE A 91 -2.51 -0.78 23.73
N HIS A 92 -3.67 -0.85 23.08
CA HIS A 92 -4.08 -2.07 22.37
C HIS A 92 -4.27 -1.90 20.85
N GLN A 93 -3.99 -0.72 20.29
CA GLN A 93 -4.21 -0.43 18.84
C GLN A 93 -3.53 -1.44 17.89
N GLY A 94 -2.37 -1.99 18.26
CA GLY A 94 -1.69 -3.03 17.48
C GLY A 94 -2.47 -4.34 17.31
N GLN A 95 -3.47 -4.62 18.15
CA GLN A 95 -4.25 -5.87 18.10
C GLN A 95 -5.37 -5.86 17.03
N ALA A 96 -5.50 -4.80 16.22
CA ALA A 96 -6.61 -4.66 15.26
C ALA A 96 -6.69 -5.78 14.21
N SER A 97 -5.55 -6.31 13.75
CA SER A 97 -5.45 -7.49 12.87
C SER A 97 -6.06 -8.74 13.51
N ASP A 98 -5.79 -8.92 14.80
CA ASP A 98 -6.05 -10.16 15.53
C ASP A 98 -7.52 -10.19 15.95
N ILE A 99 -8.06 -9.04 16.37
CA ILE A 99 -9.49 -8.81 16.61
C ILE A 99 -10.29 -9.05 15.33
N LEU A 100 -9.89 -8.48 14.18
CA LEU A 100 -10.54 -8.75 12.90
C LEU A 100 -10.50 -10.25 12.54
N SER A 101 -9.38 -10.92 12.82
CA SER A 101 -9.20 -12.35 12.57
C SER A 101 -9.95 -13.25 13.56
N GLN A 102 -10.25 -12.79 14.76
CA GLN A 102 -11.18 -13.43 15.70
C GLN A 102 -12.63 -13.24 15.25
N TRP A 103 -13.02 -12.01 14.91
CA TRP A 103 -14.35 -11.68 14.39
C TRP A 103 -14.69 -12.49 13.13
N ARG A 104 -13.79 -12.56 12.16
CA ARG A 104 -13.94 -13.40 10.95
C ARG A 104 -14.17 -14.89 11.24
N ARG A 105 -13.70 -15.40 12.37
CA ARG A 105 -13.94 -16.79 12.82
C ARG A 105 -15.26 -16.97 13.58
N LYS A 106 -15.82 -15.88 14.15
CA LYS A 106 -17.12 -15.87 14.84
C LYS A 106 -18.31 -15.56 13.92
N LEU A 107 -18.09 -14.91 12.78
CA LEU A 107 -19.15 -14.64 11.81
C LEU A 107 -19.88 -15.96 11.46
N PRO A 108 -21.22 -15.98 11.44
CA PRO A 108 -21.96 -17.14 11.00
C PRO A 108 -21.49 -17.53 9.61
N LYS A 109 -20.96 -18.75 9.46
CA LYS A 109 -20.84 -19.37 8.15
C LYS A 109 -22.26 -19.62 7.67
N VAL A 110 -22.83 -18.64 6.97
CA VAL A 110 -24.14 -18.78 6.33
C VAL A 110 -24.01 -19.96 5.38
N GLN A 111 -24.56 -21.10 5.81
CA GLN A 111 -24.86 -22.18 4.88
C GLN A 111 -25.78 -21.55 3.86
N ARG A 112 -25.30 -21.38 2.62
CA ARG A 112 -26.09 -20.79 1.53
C ARG A 112 -27.41 -21.56 1.48
N ILE A 113 -28.49 -20.91 1.91
CA ILE A 113 -29.83 -21.50 1.90
C ILE A 113 -30.08 -21.80 0.43
N ASN A 114 -30.14 -23.10 0.10
CA ASN A 114 -29.96 -23.57 -1.28
C ASN A 114 -31.18 -23.21 -2.14
N SER A 115 -31.24 -21.97 -2.61
CA SER A 115 -32.02 -21.55 -3.77
C SER A 115 -31.62 -22.47 -4.93
N GLY A 116 -32.53 -23.35 -5.33
CA GLY A 116 -32.25 -24.68 -5.89
C GLY A 116 -31.66 -24.77 -7.31
N THR A 117 -30.76 -23.87 -7.71
CA THR A 117 -30.08 -23.91 -9.01
C THR A 117 -28.93 -24.93 -9.01
N LYS A 118 -29.26 -26.21 -9.23
CA LYS A 118 -28.30 -27.29 -9.53
C LYS A 118 -27.42 -26.94 -10.74
N LYS A 119 -26.26 -26.31 -10.55
CA LYS A 119 -25.27 -26.06 -11.62
C LYS A 119 -23.80 -26.21 -11.18
N ARG A 120 -23.38 -27.48 -11.11
CA ARG A 120 -22.10 -27.99 -11.63
C ARG A 120 -20.81 -27.32 -11.11
N THR A 121 -20.48 -27.57 -9.84
CA THR A 121 -19.18 -27.28 -9.23
C THR A 121 -18.13 -28.35 -9.54
N THR A 122 -17.36 -28.20 -10.63
CA THR A 122 -16.11 -28.96 -10.89
C THR A 122 -15.17 -28.19 -11.84
N ARG A 123 -14.31 -27.29 -11.34
CA ARG A 123 -13.11 -26.87 -12.11
C ARG A 123 -11.96 -26.17 -11.36
N GLU A 124 -12.15 -25.65 -10.15
CA GLU A 124 -11.10 -24.85 -9.49
C GLU A 124 -10.13 -25.69 -8.64
N ASP A 125 -10.59 -26.73 -7.93
CA ASP A 125 -9.71 -27.59 -7.11
C ASP A 125 -8.59 -28.28 -7.90
N GLY A 126 -8.85 -28.62 -9.17
CA GLY A 126 -7.87 -29.25 -10.06
C GLY A 126 -6.61 -28.42 -10.30
N ARG A 127 -6.68 -27.08 -10.14
CA ARG A 127 -5.54 -26.18 -10.37
C ARG A 127 -4.58 -26.09 -9.17
N ASN A 128 -5.08 -26.37 -7.97
CA ASN A 128 -4.24 -26.46 -6.77
C ASN A 128 -3.56 -27.84 -6.66
N GLN A 129 -4.18 -28.89 -7.23
CA GLN A 129 -3.61 -30.23 -7.23
C GLN A 129 -2.38 -30.33 -8.17
N THR A 130 -2.47 -29.78 -9.39
CA THR A 130 -1.34 -29.81 -10.35
C THR A 130 -0.12 -29.01 -9.89
N MET A 131 -0.29 -27.92 -9.13
CA MET A 131 0.83 -27.19 -8.52
C MET A 131 1.57 -28.04 -7.48
N LYS A 132 0.86 -28.84 -6.68
CA LYS A 132 1.48 -29.76 -5.72
C LYS A 132 2.21 -30.91 -6.40
N ASP A 133 1.59 -31.48 -7.44
CA ASP A 133 2.19 -32.55 -8.25
C ASP A 133 3.51 -32.10 -8.90
N LEU A 134 3.54 -30.88 -9.44
CA LEU A 134 4.74 -30.29 -10.03
C LEU A 134 5.82 -29.97 -8.98
N GLN A 135 5.45 -29.54 -7.78
CA GLN A 135 6.39 -29.35 -6.66
C GLN A 135 7.00 -30.69 -6.20
N GLU A 136 6.20 -31.75 -6.13
CA GLU A 136 6.67 -33.10 -5.79
C GLU A 136 7.57 -33.71 -6.87
N GLN A 137 7.29 -33.47 -8.16
CA GLN A 137 8.19 -33.82 -9.25
C GLN A 137 9.53 -33.07 -9.17
N LEU A 138 9.52 -31.77 -8.89
CA LEU A 138 10.74 -30.98 -8.71
C LEU A 138 11.54 -31.37 -7.45
N ARG A 139 10.87 -31.93 -6.42
CA ARG A 139 11.55 -32.51 -5.25
C ARG A 139 12.28 -33.80 -5.64
N LYS A 140 11.59 -34.74 -6.28
CA LYS A 140 12.18 -36.02 -6.74
C LYS A 140 13.30 -35.83 -7.75
N LEU A 141 13.20 -34.83 -8.64
CA LEU A 141 14.26 -34.52 -9.59
C LEU A 141 15.54 -34.02 -8.91
N ARG A 142 15.42 -33.30 -7.77
CA ARG A 142 16.56 -32.87 -6.97
C ARG A 142 17.24 -34.06 -6.27
N GLU A 143 16.44 -34.89 -5.59
CA GLU A 143 16.90 -36.11 -4.93
C GLU A 143 17.65 -37.05 -5.91
N LEU A 144 17.17 -37.14 -7.16
CA LEU A 144 17.84 -37.90 -8.23
C LEU A 144 19.16 -37.28 -8.73
N MET A 145 19.33 -35.96 -8.69
CA MET A 145 20.62 -35.36 -9.07
C MET A 145 21.66 -35.52 -7.96
N GLU A 146 21.23 -35.43 -6.70
CA GLU A 146 22.06 -35.62 -5.51
C GLU A 146 22.65 -37.06 -5.48
N GLU A 147 21.82 -38.08 -5.76
CA GLU A 147 22.25 -39.48 -5.90
C GLU A 147 23.25 -39.71 -7.06
N VAL A 148 23.15 -38.93 -8.15
CA VAL A 148 24.09 -38.98 -9.29
C VAL A 148 25.41 -38.26 -8.97
N GLU A 149 25.36 -37.17 -8.21
CA GLU A 149 26.54 -36.41 -7.80
C GLU A 149 27.38 -37.19 -6.78
N GLU A 150 26.76 -37.87 -5.81
CA GLU A 150 27.46 -38.83 -4.92
C GLU A 150 28.14 -39.96 -5.71
N LYS A 151 27.44 -40.54 -6.70
CA LYS A 151 27.98 -41.61 -7.56
C LYS A 151 29.15 -41.14 -8.43
N MET A 152 29.14 -39.89 -8.89
CA MET A 152 30.29 -39.32 -9.60
C MET A 152 31.50 -39.10 -8.68
N GLN A 153 31.28 -38.59 -7.46
CA GLN A 153 32.38 -38.34 -6.52
C GLN A 153 33.04 -39.65 -6.05
N GLY A 154 32.24 -40.69 -5.78
CA GLY A 154 32.76 -42.02 -5.42
C GLY A 154 33.62 -42.69 -6.50
N GLN A 155 33.47 -42.31 -7.78
CA GLN A 155 34.30 -42.82 -8.88
C GLN A 155 35.62 -42.07 -9.08
N GLN A 156 35.84 -40.93 -8.40
CA GLN A 156 37.10 -40.18 -8.49
C GLN A 156 38.11 -40.52 -7.38
N SER A 157 37.67 -41.19 -6.30
CA SER A 157 38.54 -41.56 -5.17
C SER A 157 39.39 -42.82 -5.37
N GLU A 158 39.14 -43.63 -6.40
CA GLU A 158 39.88 -44.89 -6.65
C GLU A 158 41.06 -44.75 -7.64
N SER A 159 41.41 -43.53 -8.06
CA SER A 159 42.43 -43.27 -9.09
C SER A 159 43.55 -42.32 -8.63
N SER A 160 44.03 -42.45 -7.39
CA SER A 160 45.17 -41.66 -6.89
C SER A 160 46.01 -42.41 -5.85
N SER A 161 46.77 -43.41 -6.30
CA SER A 161 47.84 -44.05 -5.52
C SER A 161 48.91 -44.62 -6.44
N GLY A 162 50.14 -44.13 -6.32
CA GLY A 162 51.30 -44.53 -7.14
C GLY A 162 51.94 -43.33 -7.85
N GLU A 163 53.26 -43.16 -7.87
CA GLU A 163 54.32 -43.94 -7.19
C GLU A 163 55.44 -42.98 -6.74
N GLU A 164 56.00 -43.20 -5.56
CA GLU A 164 57.28 -42.62 -5.13
C GLU A 164 58.34 -43.72 -5.15
N SER A 165 59.48 -43.47 -5.81
CA SER A 165 60.70 -44.25 -5.62
C SER A 165 61.92 -43.40 -5.98
N GLU A 166 62.78 -43.19 -5.00
CA GLU A 166 64.05 -42.48 -5.15
C GLU A 166 65.15 -43.43 -5.65
N GLU A 167 66.22 -42.85 -6.21
CA GLU A 167 67.62 -42.95 -5.74
C GLU A 167 68.63 -42.83 -6.90
N ALA A 168 69.82 -42.32 -6.57
CA ALA A 168 70.95 -42.17 -7.48
C ALA A 168 72.01 -43.24 -7.20
N ASN A 169 72.83 -43.56 -8.19
CA ASN A 169 73.95 -44.49 -8.06
C ASN A 169 75.19 -43.95 -8.80
N SER A 170 76.38 -44.10 -8.22
CA SER A 170 77.62 -43.48 -8.71
C SER A 170 78.85 -44.34 -8.41
N GLU A 171 79.64 -44.60 -9.45
CA GLU A 171 81.12 -44.55 -9.52
C GLU A 171 81.91 -45.08 -8.30
N GLU A 172 82.60 -46.22 -8.43
CA GLU A 172 84.06 -46.35 -8.77
C GLU A 172 84.80 -46.94 -7.55
N ASP A 173 86.02 -47.49 -7.63
CA ASP A 173 86.71 -48.29 -8.66
C ASP A 173 87.76 -49.20 -7.94
N SER A 174 88.40 -50.10 -8.68
CA SER A 174 89.42 -51.04 -8.18
C SER A 174 90.79 -50.39 -7.91
N ILE A 175 91.59 -51.03 -7.04
CA ILE A 175 93.04 -51.22 -7.23
C ILE A 175 93.50 -52.39 -6.35
N ASP A 176 94.33 -53.26 -6.94
CA ASP A 176 95.05 -54.36 -6.29
C ASP A 176 96.56 -54.14 -6.47
N PHE A 177 97.40 -54.64 -5.56
CA PHE A 177 98.85 -54.37 -5.56
C PHE A 177 99.71 -55.61 -5.26
N THR A 178 100.75 -55.76 -6.07
CA THR A 178 101.61 -56.95 -6.20
C THR A 178 102.69 -57.09 -5.12
N SER A 179 103.17 -58.33 -4.91
CA SER A 179 104.54 -58.60 -4.45
C SER A 179 105.13 -59.76 -5.24
N ASP A 180 106.40 -59.64 -5.61
CA ASP A 180 107.25 -60.73 -6.09
C ASP A 180 107.74 -61.62 -4.92
N GLU A 181 108.26 -62.80 -5.25
CA GLU A 181 109.41 -63.40 -4.55
C GLU A 181 110.22 -64.28 -5.54
N GLU A 182 111.52 -64.48 -5.26
CA GLU A 182 112.54 -64.94 -6.24
C GLU A 182 112.90 -66.43 -6.13
N SER A 183 113.60 -66.99 -7.14
CA SER A 183 114.51 -68.15 -6.97
C SER A 183 115.54 -68.26 -8.11
N GLU A 184 116.70 -68.87 -7.82
CA GLU A 184 117.98 -68.80 -8.56
C GLU A 184 118.28 -70.05 -9.44
N GLU A 185 119.32 -69.99 -10.30
CA GLU A 185 120.39 -71.02 -10.49
C GLU A 185 121.43 -70.60 -11.58
N GLU A 186 122.68 -71.13 -11.53
CA GLU A 186 123.85 -70.95 -12.46
C GLU A 186 124.32 -72.33 -13.00
N GLU A 187 125.34 -72.59 -13.84
CA GLU A 187 126.57 -71.91 -14.35
C GLU A 187 126.78 -72.42 -15.83
N ASP A 188 127.83 -72.28 -16.66
CA ASP A 188 129.17 -71.63 -16.71
C ASP A 188 129.49 -71.42 -18.24
N PHE A 189 130.69 -70.93 -18.56
CA PHE A 189 131.70 -71.59 -19.41
C PHE A 189 132.44 -70.57 -20.27
N SER A 190 133.42 -69.89 -19.65
CA SER A 190 134.03 -68.69 -20.23
C SER A 190 135.21 -69.00 -21.19
N SER A 191 134.95 -69.03 -22.51
CA SER A 191 136.03 -68.82 -23.52
C SER A 191 135.60 -68.28 -24.90
N THR A 192 134.42 -67.67 -25.02
CA THR A 192 134.01 -66.90 -26.23
C THR A 192 133.75 -65.41 -25.92
N ARG A 193 134.37 -64.93 -24.83
CA ARG A 193 133.95 -63.75 -24.06
C ARG A 193 134.02 -62.42 -24.82
N ASN A 194 134.99 -62.24 -25.73
CA ASN A 194 135.19 -60.93 -26.40
C ASN A 194 134.25 -60.74 -27.60
N ARG A 195 134.16 -61.72 -28.52
CA ARG A 195 133.21 -61.64 -29.65
C ARG A 195 131.75 -61.62 -29.20
N ARG A 196 131.41 -62.29 -28.10
CA ARG A 196 130.08 -62.17 -27.48
C ARG A 196 129.87 -60.76 -26.92
N LYS A 197 130.80 -60.19 -26.15
CA LYS A 197 130.67 -58.83 -25.59
C LYS A 197 130.37 -57.75 -26.62
N ASP A 198 131.01 -57.78 -27.79
CA ASP A 198 130.79 -56.77 -28.83
C ASP A 198 129.44 -56.95 -29.56
N GLN A 199 128.98 -58.19 -29.72
CA GLN A 199 127.63 -58.48 -30.24
C GLN A 199 126.53 -58.20 -29.21
N GLU A 200 126.83 -58.40 -27.93
CA GLU A 200 125.92 -58.20 -26.80
C GLU A 200 125.79 -56.70 -26.45
N SER A 201 126.87 -55.93 -26.53
CA SER A 201 126.81 -54.46 -26.42
C SER A 201 126.04 -53.87 -27.60
N ALA A 202 126.32 -54.29 -28.84
CA ALA A 202 125.55 -53.86 -30.02
C ALA A 202 124.07 -54.31 -29.97
N ARG A 203 123.76 -55.45 -29.35
CA ARG A 203 122.37 -55.87 -29.06
C ARG A 203 121.74 -54.96 -28.02
N LYS A 204 122.38 -54.76 -26.86
CA LYS A 204 121.89 -53.89 -25.77
C LYS A 204 121.75 -52.43 -26.19
N GLU A 205 122.58 -51.95 -27.12
CA GLU A 205 122.47 -50.62 -27.71
C GLU A 205 121.30 -50.50 -28.68
N ARG A 206 121.08 -51.50 -29.56
CA ARG A 206 119.86 -51.58 -30.38
C ARG A 206 118.60 -51.66 -29.54
N GLU A 207 118.60 -52.51 -28.51
CA GLU A 207 117.51 -52.70 -27.57
C GLU A 207 117.24 -51.42 -26.75
N ARG A 208 118.27 -50.66 -26.39
CA ARG A 208 118.15 -49.33 -25.78
C ARG A 208 117.55 -48.30 -26.73
N LEU A 209 117.99 -48.26 -27.99
CA LEU A 209 117.44 -47.36 -29.01
C LEU A 209 115.99 -47.71 -29.39
N GLU A 210 115.66 -48.99 -29.42
CA GLU A 210 114.30 -49.49 -29.63
C GLU A 210 113.38 -49.17 -28.45
N ARG A 211 113.88 -49.32 -27.21
CA ARG A 211 113.17 -48.89 -26.00
C ARG A 211 112.99 -47.37 -25.95
N GLU A 212 114.01 -46.58 -26.29
CA GLU A 212 113.89 -45.12 -26.37
C GLU A 212 112.90 -44.69 -27.45
N ARG A 213 112.87 -45.39 -28.60
CA ARG A 213 111.86 -45.19 -29.64
C ARG A 213 110.47 -45.50 -29.10
N LEU A 214 110.25 -46.66 -28.47
CA LEU A 214 108.95 -47.06 -27.92
C LEU A 214 108.47 -46.12 -26.82
N ASP A 215 109.35 -45.66 -25.94
CA ASP A 215 109.00 -44.71 -24.88
C ASP A 215 108.74 -43.30 -25.45
N ARG A 216 109.42 -42.90 -26.53
CA ARG A 216 109.12 -41.69 -27.31
C ARG A 216 107.76 -41.79 -28.01
N GLU A 217 107.45 -42.93 -28.62
CA GLU A 217 106.18 -43.25 -29.29
C GLU A 217 105.01 -43.27 -28.29
N ARG A 218 105.22 -43.85 -27.10
CA ARG A 218 104.29 -43.78 -25.95
C ARG A 218 104.09 -42.36 -25.42
N ALA A 219 105.16 -41.58 -25.30
CA ALA A 219 105.08 -40.19 -24.87
C ALA A 219 104.34 -39.31 -25.90
N GLU A 220 104.53 -39.57 -27.20
CA GLU A 220 103.83 -38.89 -28.28
C GLU A 220 102.33 -39.27 -28.31
N ALA A 221 101.99 -40.56 -28.23
CA ALA A 221 100.61 -41.02 -28.10
C ALA A 221 99.92 -40.46 -26.83
N THR A 222 100.64 -40.33 -25.71
CA THR A 222 100.13 -39.71 -24.48
C THR A 222 99.86 -38.22 -24.67
N ARG A 223 100.78 -37.49 -25.33
CA ARG A 223 100.59 -36.08 -25.70
C ARG A 223 99.42 -35.90 -26.66
N GLU A 224 99.23 -36.81 -27.61
CA GLU A 224 98.08 -36.76 -28.52
C GLU A 224 96.76 -37.03 -27.78
N ARG A 225 96.71 -38.02 -26.87
CA ARG A 225 95.54 -38.29 -26.02
C ARG A 225 95.16 -37.07 -25.18
N ILE A 226 96.14 -36.42 -24.55
CA ILE A 226 95.94 -35.18 -23.79
C ILE A 226 95.43 -34.05 -24.72
N ARG A 227 95.98 -33.92 -25.93
CA ARG A 227 95.53 -32.91 -26.91
C ARG A 227 94.09 -33.15 -27.37
N ARG A 228 93.71 -34.40 -27.66
CA ARG A 228 92.32 -34.77 -28.01
C ARG A 228 91.36 -34.47 -26.86
N GLN A 229 91.70 -34.87 -25.62
CA GLN A 229 90.88 -34.57 -24.43
C GLN A 229 90.78 -33.07 -24.14
N ALA A 230 91.84 -32.28 -24.37
CA ALA A 230 91.81 -30.83 -24.22
C ALA A 230 90.92 -30.16 -25.28
N GLN A 231 90.96 -30.63 -26.53
CA GLN A 231 90.10 -30.15 -27.60
C GLN A 231 88.62 -30.52 -27.35
N GLU A 232 88.33 -31.77 -26.99
CA GLU A 232 86.98 -32.23 -26.63
C GLU A 232 86.38 -31.43 -25.47
N LYS A 233 87.17 -31.14 -24.43
CA LYS A 233 86.75 -30.26 -23.32
C LYS A 233 86.50 -28.82 -23.77
N ALA A 234 87.29 -28.28 -24.70
CA ALA A 234 87.08 -26.95 -25.26
C ALA A 234 85.82 -26.87 -26.14
N ASP A 235 85.58 -27.88 -26.98
CA ASP A 235 84.40 -27.96 -27.85
C ASP A 235 83.12 -28.18 -27.02
N LYS A 236 83.16 -29.03 -25.99
CA LYS A 236 82.06 -29.20 -25.02
C LYS A 236 81.75 -27.90 -24.27
N ALA A 237 82.78 -27.17 -23.81
CA ALA A 237 82.61 -25.88 -23.14
C ALA A 237 82.11 -24.77 -24.09
N ARG A 238 82.42 -24.83 -25.39
CA ARG A 238 81.84 -23.95 -26.42
C ARG A 238 80.35 -24.25 -26.62
N ALA A 239 79.99 -25.53 -26.79
CA ALA A 239 78.60 -25.94 -26.99
C ALA A 239 77.71 -25.60 -25.78
N GLU A 240 78.23 -25.74 -24.56
CA GLU A 240 77.50 -25.35 -23.33
C GLU A 240 77.23 -23.83 -23.27
N ARG A 241 78.19 -22.99 -23.70
CA ARG A 241 78.01 -21.53 -23.79
C ARG A 241 76.98 -21.16 -24.84
N GLU A 242 77.10 -21.71 -26.05
CA GLU A 242 76.14 -21.43 -27.14
C GLU A 242 74.71 -21.85 -26.76
N ARG A 243 74.56 -22.97 -26.02
CA ARG A 243 73.27 -23.37 -25.45
C ARG A 243 72.75 -22.37 -24.43
N LYS A 244 73.58 -21.90 -23.48
CA LYS A 244 73.18 -20.91 -22.47
C LYS A 244 72.82 -19.56 -23.08
N GLU A 245 73.57 -19.10 -24.09
CA GLU A 245 73.27 -17.86 -24.81
C GLU A 245 71.90 -17.93 -25.52
N LYS A 246 71.55 -19.09 -26.09
CA LYS A 246 70.22 -19.36 -26.68
C LYS A 246 69.11 -19.43 -25.63
N GLU A 247 69.31 -20.14 -24.52
CA GLU A 247 68.36 -20.20 -23.41
C GLU A 247 68.10 -18.79 -22.81
N GLU A 248 69.12 -17.94 -22.72
CA GLU A 248 68.98 -16.53 -22.32
C GLU A 248 68.31 -15.65 -23.37
N GLU A 249 68.50 -15.89 -24.67
CA GLU A 249 67.81 -15.19 -25.76
C GLU A 249 66.31 -15.53 -25.80
N GLU A 250 65.97 -16.83 -25.80
CA GLU A 250 64.58 -17.31 -25.73
C GLU A 250 63.86 -16.79 -24.46
N ALA A 251 64.53 -16.77 -23.31
CA ALA A 251 63.97 -16.21 -22.08
C ALA A 251 63.67 -14.71 -22.19
N ARG A 252 64.54 -13.92 -22.85
CA ARG A 252 64.34 -12.49 -23.09
C ARG A 252 63.20 -12.22 -24.07
N GLU A 253 63.08 -13.01 -25.13
CA GLU A 253 61.96 -12.92 -26.07
C GLU A 253 60.63 -13.28 -25.39
N ALA A 254 60.59 -14.36 -24.61
CA ALA A 254 59.41 -14.78 -23.87
C ALA A 254 58.96 -13.74 -22.83
N GLU A 255 59.90 -13.09 -22.13
CA GLU A 255 59.57 -12.01 -21.19
C GLU A 255 59.04 -10.76 -21.93
N ALA A 256 59.65 -10.40 -23.07
CA ALA A 256 59.18 -9.30 -23.90
C ALA A 256 57.77 -9.57 -24.48
N GLU A 257 57.47 -10.81 -24.87
CA GLU A 257 56.14 -11.17 -25.35
C GLU A 257 55.10 -11.15 -24.21
N ARG A 258 55.44 -11.64 -23.01
CA ARG A 258 54.58 -11.53 -21.82
C ARG A 258 54.27 -10.08 -21.48
N LYS A 259 55.27 -9.19 -21.52
CA LYS A 259 55.10 -7.73 -21.33
C LYS A 259 54.17 -7.12 -22.40
N ARG A 260 54.34 -7.48 -23.68
CA ARG A 260 53.44 -7.03 -24.78
C ARG A 260 52.00 -7.53 -24.58
N ARG A 261 51.82 -8.82 -24.24
CA ARG A 261 50.50 -9.42 -23.96
C ARG A 261 49.82 -8.76 -22.76
N GLN A 262 50.55 -8.40 -21.71
CA GLN A 262 50.01 -7.67 -20.56
C GLN A 262 49.56 -6.26 -20.95
N GLN A 263 50.40 -5.46 -21.62
CA GLN A 263 50.03 -4.11 -22.06
C GLN A 263 48.82 -4.12 -23.01
N ALA A 264 48.69 -5.13 -23.87
CA ALA A 264 47.52 -5.31 -24.71
C ALA A 264 46.24 -5.58 -23.89
N ARG A 265 46.31 -6.45 -22.87
CA ARG A 265 45.20 -6.72 -21.93
C ARG A 265 44.79 -5.48 -21.13
N GLU A 266 45.76 -4.70 -20.63
CA GLU A 266 45.50 -3.46 -19.88
C GLU A 266 44.82 -2.39 -20.75
N ARG A 267 45.30 -2.20 -21.99
CA ARG A 267 44.66 -1.29 -22.97
C ARG A 267 43.25 -1.74 -23.32
N ALA A 268 43.04 -3.04 -23.55
CA ALA A 268 41.71 -3.60 -23.82
C ALA A 268 40.75 -3.42 -22.63
N ALA A 269 41.22 -3.68 -21.39
CA ALA A 269 40.44 -3.48 -20.18
C ALA A 269 40.05 -2.01 -19.95
N LYS A 270 40.97 -1.07 -20.19
CA LYS A 270 40.66 0.37 -20.14
C LYS A 270 39.60 0.76 -21.18
N ALA A 271 39.77 0.31 -22.43
CA ALA A 271 38.82 0.57 -23.52
C ALA A 271 37.48 -0.18 -23.39
N ALA A 272 37.38 -1.17 -22.50
CA ALA A 272 36.12 -1.78 -22.10
C ALA A 272 35.40 -0.94 -21.03
N ARG A 273 36.12 -0.55 -19.96
CA ARG A 273 35.58 0.33 -18.90
C ARG A 273 35.06 1.66 -19.44
N GLU A 274 35.78 2.30 -20.34
CA GLU A 274 35.37 3.58 -20.95
C GLU A 274 34.09 3.44 -21.81
N ARG A 275 33.88 2.29 -22.45
CA ARG A 275 32.62 2.01 -23.17
C ARG A 275 31.46 1.79 -22.22
N GLN A 276 31.65 0.97 -21.18
CA GLN A 276 30.63 0.76 -20.14
C GLN A 276 30.23 2.09 -19.47
N GLU A 277 31.19 2.95 -19.14
CA GLU A 277 30.90 4.26 -18.54
C GLU A 277 30.05 5.15 -19.46
N ARG A 278 30.37 5.18 -20.77
CA ARG A 278 29.57 5.93 -21.78
C ARG A 278 28.15 5.37 -21.91
N GLU A 279 28.00 4.05 -21.91
CA GLU A 279 26.68 3.38 -21.96
C GLU A 279 25.85 3.65 -20.68
N GLU A 280 26.48 3.64 -19.50
CA GLU A 280 25.84 3.99 -18.23
C GLU A 280 25.44 5.47 -18.18
N GLN A 281 26.29 6.40 -18.66
CA GLN A 281 25.98 7.82 -18.76
C GLN A 281 24.82 8.09 -19.73
N GLU A 282 24.77 7.43 -20.89
CA GLU A 282 23.66 7.57 -21.86
C GLU A 282 22.36 7.00 -21.31
N LYS A 283 22.41 5.82 -20.68
CA LYS A 283 21.26 5.21 -20.00
C LYS A 283 20.71 6.13 -18.90
N ALA A 284 21.58 6.72 -18.09
CA ALA A 284 21.19 7.69 -17.05
C ALA A 284 20.60 8.99 -17.64
N ARG A 285 21.07 9.45 -18.82
CA ARG A 285 20.47 10.59 -19.53
C ARG A 285 19.04 10.27 -19.98
N LEU A 286 18.84 9.11 -20.61
CA LEU A 286 17.52 8.64 -21.09
C LEU A 286 16.54 8.38 -19.92
N GLU A 287 17.02 7.89 -18.79
CA GLU A 287 16.21 7.69 -17.59
C GLU A 287 15.75 9.03 -16.98
N ARG A 288 16.64 10.03 -16.88
CA ARG A 288 16.30 11.39 -16.45
C ARG A 288 15.28 12.07 -17.37
N GLU A 289 15.44 11.91 -18.69
CA GLU A 289 14.50 12.44 -19.68
C GLU A 289 13.10 11.83 -19.54
N ARG A 290 13.02 10.50 -19.36
CA ARG A 290 11.76 9.79 -19.10
C ARG A 290 11.11 10.25 -17.80
N ALA A 291 11.87 10.39 -16.72
CA ALA A 291 11.37 10.86 -15.43
C ALA A 291 10.89 12.32 -15.48
N GLU A 292 11.55 13.20 -16.24
CA GLU A 292 11.07 14.56 -16.44
C GLU A 292 9.79 14.61 -17.27
N LYS A 293 9.68 13.79 -18.33
CA LYS A 293 8.47 13.66 -19.14
C LYS A 293 7.30 13.16 -18.31
N GLU A 294 7.49 12.08 -17.55
CA GLU A 294 6.47 11.53 -16.64
C GLU A 294 6.04 12.56 -15.59
N ARG A 295 6.97 13.38 -15.07
CA ARG A 295 6.66 14.47 -14.15
C ARG A 295 5.77 15.54 -14.81
N LYS A 296 6.07 15.94 -16.06
CA LYS A 296 5.25 16.90 -16.83
C LYS A 296 3.85 16.34 -17.11
N GLU A 297 3.75 15.10 -17.59
CA GLU A 297 2.47 14.41 -17.83
C GLU A 297 1.62 14.31 -16.55
N LYS A 298 2.24 13.99 -15.40
CA LYS A 298 1.57 13.99 -14.08
C LYS A 298 1.10 15.39 -13.65
N GLU A 299 1.88 16.43 -13.90
CA GLU A 299 1.52 17.81 -13.57
C GLU A 299 0.37 18.33 -14.45
N GLU A 300 0.39 18.03 -15.75
CA GLU A 300 -0.68 18.37 -16.69
C GLU A 300 -1.97 17.59 -16.40
N ALA A 301 -1.88 16.29 -16.13
CA ALA A 301 -3.02 15.48 -15.71
C ALA A 301 -3.64 16.00 -14.40
N LYS A 302 -2.81 16.46 -13.44
CA LYS A 302 -3.29 17.12 -12.23
C LYS A 302 -3.99 18.45 -12.56
N LYS A 303 -3.34 19.35 -13.31
CA LYS A 303 -3.92 20.65 -13.72
C LYS A 303 -5.27 20.48 -14.43
N LYS A 304 -5.37 19.50 -15.35
CA LYS A 304 -6.62 19.16 -16.03
C LYS A 304 -7.70 18.71 -15.04
N ARG A 305 -7.38 17.77 -14.14
CA ARG A 305 -8.32 17.29 -13.11
C ARG A 305 -8.78 18.41 -12.17
N ASP A 306 -7.88 19.29 -11.76
CA ASP A 306 -8.20 20.41 -10.87
C ASP A 306 -9.08 21.46 -11.59
N ALA A 307 -8.86 21.70 -12.89
CA ALA A 307 -9.73 22.54 -13.72
C ALA A 307 -11.13 21.92 -13.95
N GLU A 308 -11.21 20.61 -14.22
CA GLU A 308 -12.48 19.87 -14.34
C GLU A 308 -13.27 19.91 -13.02
N ASN A 309 -12.59 19.72 -11.89
CA ASN A 309 -13.18 19.87 -10.55
C ASN A 309 -13.70 21.29 -10.32
N ALA A 310 -12.92 22.32 -10.65
CA ALA A 310 -13.34 23.72 -10.50
C ALA A 310 -14.58 24.04 -11.36
N ALA A 311 -14.59 23.65 -12.63
CA ALA A 311 -15.73 23.81 -13.52
C ALA A 311 -16.97 23.04 -13.04
N SER A 312 -16.79 21.87 -12.42
CA SER A 312 -17.90 21.12 -11.82
C SER A 312 -18.48 21.80 -10.58
N ASN A 313 -17.61 22.29 -9.70
CA ASN A 313 -18.01 23.03 -8.49
C ASN A 313 -18.75 24.33 -8.83
N GLU A 314 -18.35 25.03 -9.90
CA GLU A 314 -19.05 26.27 -10.30
C GLU A 314 -20.43 25.99 -10.90
N ARG A 315 -20.61 24.91 -11.67
CA ARG A 315 -21.95 24.46 -12.11
C ARG A 315 -22.86 24.09 -10.93
N ILE A 316 -22.30 23.56 -9.84
CA ILE A 316 -23.07 23.28 -8.61
C ILE A 316 -23.47 24.60 -7.91
N ARG A 317 -22.58 25.59 -7.84
CA ARG A 317 -22.85 26.92 -7.27
C ARG A 317 -23.91 27.68 -8.06
N GLN A 318 -23.85 27.67 -9.38
CA GLN A 318 -24.86 28.28 -10.26
C GLN A 318 -26.25 27.69 -9.98
N ARG A 319 -26.38 26.35 -10.03
CA ARG A 319 -27.62 25.64 -9.70
C ARG A 319 -28.14 25.89 -8.28
N ALA A 320 -27.25 26.17 -7.32
CA ALA A 320 -27.66 26.54 -5.97
C ALA A 320 -28.23 27.97 -5.92
N ARG A 321 -27.62 28.93 -6.64
CA ARG A 321 -28.14 30.31 -6.77
C ARG A 321 -29.49 30.35 -7.48
N GLU A 322 -29.62 29.67 -8.62
CA GLU A 322 -30.88 29.56 -9.38
C GLU A 322 -32.03 29.02 -8.53
N ARG A 323 -31.77 28.00 -7.71
CA ARG A 323 -32.77 27.42 -6.78
C ARG A 323 -33.12 28.37 -5.64
N ALA A 324 -32.14 29.09 -5.09
CA ALA A 324 -32.37 30.06 -4.04
C ALA A 324 -33.23 31.25 -4.54
N GLU A 325 -32.89 31.81 -5.71
CA GLU A 325 -33.67 32.89 -6.33
C GLU A 325 -35.09 32.43 -6.69
N LYS A 326 -35.25 31.22 -7.25
CA LYS A 326 -36.57 30.67 -7.57
C LYS A 326 -37.42 30.44 -6.32
N ALA A 327 -36.84 29.90 -5.24
CA ALA A 327 -37.54 29.71 -3.97
C ALA A 327 -37.88 31.04 -3.29
N GLU A 328 -37.02 32.07 -3.40
CA GLU A 328 -37.33 33.41 -2.93
C GLU A 328 -38.47 34.05 -3.72
N ARG A 329 -38.47 33.90 -5.05
CA ARG A 329 -39.55 34.40 -5.92
C ARG A 329 -40.88 33.70 -5.62
N GLU A 330 -40.88 32.37 -5.52
CA GLU A 330 -42.05 31.57 -5.14
C GLU A 330 -42.57 31.96 -3.75
N LYS A 331 -41.68 32.26 -2.80
CA LYS A 331 -42.07 32.77 -1.48
C LYS A 331 -42.71 34.15 -1.56
N ARG A 332 -42.11 35.12 -2.28
CA ARG A 332 -42.68 36.46 -2.46
C ARG A 332 -44.06 36.40 -3.11
N GLU A 333 -44.21 35.60 -4.16
CA GLU A 333 -45.49 35.35 -4.81
C GLU A 333 -46.53 34.72 -3.86
N GLN A 334 -46.12 33.85 -2.93
CA GLN A 334 -47.02 33.29 -1.91
C GLN A 334 -47.41 34.35 -0.86
N GLU A 335 -46.48 35.19 -0.42
CA GLU A 335 -46.75 36.28 0.54
C GLU A 335 -47.68 37.35 -0.09
N GLU A 336 -47.50 37.67 -1.38
CA GLU A 336 -48.40 38.55 -2.14
C GLU A 336 -49.80 37.94 -2.32
N LYS A 337 -49.89 36.64 -2.67
CA LYS A 337 -51.18 35.92 -2.79
C LYS A 337 -51.89 35.83 -1.43
N GLU A 338 -51.17 35.54 -0.33
CA GLU A 338 -51.76 35.53 1.01
C GLU A 338 -52.29 36.91 1.39
N GLN A 339 -51.51 37.99 1.18
CA GLN A 339 -51.93 39.35 1.47
C GLN A 339 -53.17 39.75 0.64
N ALA A 340 -53.21 39.42 -0.65
CA ALA A 340 -54.37 39.67 -1.50
C ALA A 340 -55.64 38.93 -1.03
N GLU A 341 -55.52 37.70 -0.50
CA GLU A 341 -56.64 37.00 0.14
C GLU A 341 -57.12 37.70 1.42
N TRP A 342 -56.21 38.22 2.25
CA TRP A 342 -56.57 38.99 3.45
C TRP A 342 -57.22 40.33 3.10
N ASP A 343 -56.70 41.05 2.10
CA ASP A 343 -57.26 42.31 1.63
C ASP A 343 -58.67 42.09 1.06
N GLN A 344 -58.89 41.01 0.29
CA GLN A 344 -60.22 40.64 -0.18
C GLN A 344 -61.16 40.26 0.97
N ALA A 345 -60.68 39.54 2.00
CA ALA A 345 -61.46 39.21 3.19
C ALA A 345 -61.84 40.47 3.99
N TRP A 346 -60.97 41.48 4.04
CA TRP A 346 -61.27 42.78 4.65
C TRP A 346 -62.36 43.55 3.89
N VAL A 347 -62.29 43.59 2.56
CA VAL A 347 -63.33 44.22 1.72
C VAL A 347 -64.67 43.51 1.92
N LYS A 348 -64.71 42.18 1.85
CA LYS A 348 -65.91 41.37 2.12
C LYS A 348 -66.51 41.67 3.50
N TYR A 349 -65.68 41.75 4.53
CA TYR A 349 -66.08 42.11 5.90
C TYR A 349 -66.70 43.51 5.98
N GLN A 350 -66.12 44.52 5.33
CA GLN A 350 -66.69 45.87 5.28
C GLN A 350 -68.00 45.93 4.47
N ASP A 351 -68.10 45.20 3.36
CA ASP A 351 -69.33 45.09 2.56
C ASP A 351 -70.45 44.36 3.29
N LYS A 352 -70.14 43.31 4.07
CA LYS A 352 -71.11 42.71 4.98
C LYS A 352 -71.53 43.71 6.05
N TRP A 353 -70.62 44.53 6.58
CA TRP A 353 -70.95 45.58 7.55
C TRP A 353 -71.88 46.68 7.01
N THR A 354 -71.73 47.09 5.75
CA THR A 354 -72.65 48.08 5.13
C THR A 354 -74.02 47.46 4.86
N LYS A 355 -74.07 46.24 4.29
CA LYS A 355 -75.31 45.47 4.08
C LYS A 355 -76.06 45.19 5.38
N PHE A 356 -75.35 44.77 6.43
CA PHE A 356 -75.93 44.53 7.76
C PHE A 356 -76.57 45.80 8.34
N ARG A 357 -75.87 46.94 8.27
CA ARG A 357 -76.41 48.23 8.76
C ARG A 357 -77.60 48.75 7.95
N ALA A 358 -77.69 48.43 6.66
CA ALA A 358 -78.85 48.75 5.83
C ALA A 358 -80.05 47.83 6.13
N SER A 359 -79.80 46.57 6.51
CA SER A 359 -80.80 45.52 6.72
C SER A 359 -81.50 45.65 8.07
N ARG A 360 -82.40 46.65 8.21
CA ARG A 360 -83.21 46.86 9.44
C ARG A 360 -84.34 45.84 9.62
N SER A 361 -84.49 44.88 8.71
CA SER A 361 -85.56 43.87 8.68
C SER A 361 -85.15 42.58 9.39
N GLY A 362 -85.70 42.33 10.57
CA GLY A 362 -85.40 41.16 11.41
C GLY A 362 -86.12 39.88 10.97
N ASP A 363 -85.85 39.42 9.75
CA ASP A 363 -86.43 38.20 9.14
C ASP A 363 -85.35 37.22 8.61
N GLY A 364 -84.08 37.52 8.90
CA GLY A 364 -82.94 36.65 8.63
C GLY A 364 -82.26 36.22 9.93
N GLY A 365 -81.67 35.03 9.95
CA GLY A 365 -80.97 34.50 11.13
C GLY A 365 -79.84 35.42 11.57
N LEU A 366 -80.05 36.19 12.65
CA LEU A 366 -79.10 37.17 13.19
C LEU A 366 -77.68 36.59 13.37
N ARG A 367 -77.60 35.29 13.67
CA ARG A 367 -76.36 34.50 13.80
C ARG A 367 -75.40 34.63 12.60
N GLU A 368 -75.96 34.67 11.39
CA GLU A 368 -75.26 34.62 10.10
C GLU A 368 -75.14 36.00 9.44
N ALA A 369 -76.04 36.93 9.81
CA ALA A 369 -76.04 38.30 9.31
C ALA A 369 -74.89 39.15 9.90
N ILE A 370 -74.42 38.83 11.11
CA ILE A 370 -73.33 39.56 11.78
C ILE A 370 -72.00 39.32 11.05
N PRO A 371 -71.26 40.36 10.62
CA PRO A 371 -69.96 40.19 9.98
C PRO A 371 -68.89 39.87 11.03
N TRP A 372 -68.54 38.60 11.19
CA TRP A 372 -67.50 38.18 12.13
C TRP A 372 -66.09 38.51 11.60
N PRO A 373 -65.17 39.08 12.42
CA PRO A 373 -63.84 39.53 11.98
C PRO A 373 -62.85 38.37 11.94
N VAL A 374 -63.13 37.35 11.11
CA VAL A 374 -62.33 36.13 10.92
C VAL A 374 -62.38 35.70 9.45
N LYS A 375 -61.34 35.03 8.93
CA LYS A 375 -61.20 34.74 7.48
C LYS A 375 -62.31 33.84 6.92
N SER A 376 -62.91 32.98 7.73
CA SER A 376 -64.05 32.13 7.36
C SER A 376 -65.40 32.85 7.44
N GLU A 377 -65.46 34.03 8.07
CA GLU A 377 -66.68 34.78 8.37
C GLU A 377 -67.69 34.03 9.30
N LEU A 378 -67.31 32.88 9.87
CA LEU A 378 -68.16 32.03 10.72
C LEU A 378 -67.95 32.30 12.22
N LEU A 379 -69.04 32.31 13.00
CA LEU A 379 -69.00 32.45 14.46
C LEU A 379 -68.13 31.37 15.16
N GLN A 380 -68.10 30.15 14.62
CA GLN A 380 -67.38 29.03 15.26
C GLN A 380 -65.86 29.27 15.32
N ASP A 381 -65.32 30.07 14.39
CA ASP A 381 -63.90 30.43 14.33
C ASP A 381 -63.56 31.71 15.11
N VAL A 382 -64.54 32.32 15.80
CA VAL A 382 -64.38 33.59 16.55
C VAL A 382 -63.71 33.33 17.89
N CYS A 383 -62.38 33.17 17.84
CA CYS A 383 -61.48 33.14 18.99
C CYS A 383 -60.44 34.26 18.89
N ALA A 384 -59.83 34.62 20.03
CA ALA A 384 -58.95 35.79 20.13
C ALA A 384 -57.75 35.75 19.17
N SER A 385 -57.16 34.57 18.93
CA SER A 385 -56.06 34.39 17.97
C SER A 385 -56.50 34.60 16.52
N ASN A 386 -57.70 34.19 16.14
CA ASN A 386 -58.22 34.33 14.78
C ASN A 386 -58.64 35.78 14.50
N VAL A 387 -59.32 36.42 15.46
CA VAL A 387 -59.69 37.84 15.39
C VAL A 387 -58.45 38.72 15.33
N LYS A 388 -57.44 38.45 16.17
CA LYS A 388 -56.16 39.14 16.12
C LYS A 388 -55.44 38.94 14.78
N THR A 389 -55.35 37.69 14.30
CA THR A 389 -54.68 37.37 13.03
C THR A 389 -55.36 38.05 11.84
N PHE A 390 -56.69 38.10 11.83
CA PHE A 390 -57.46 38.85 10.83
C PHE A 390 -57.09 40.34 10.87
N LEU A 391 -57.18 40.99 12.02
CA LEU A 391 -56.85 42.42 12.17
C LEU A 391 -55.35 42.75 12.02
N ASP A 392 -54.44 41.78 12.18
CA ASP A 392 -53.00 41.93 11.95
C ASP A 392 -52.60 41.73 10.48
N LYS A 393 -53.30 40.85 9.73
CA LYS A 393 -53.00 40.59 8.31
C LYS A 393 -53.85 41.39 7.34
N SER A 394 -55.13 41.67 7.64
CA SER A 394 -56.11 42.26 6.71
C SER A 394 -56.22 43.79 6.81
N LEU A 395 -55.56 44.43 7.79
CA LEU A 395 -55.51 45.89 7.88
C LEU A 395 -54.29 46.44 7.14
N PRO A 396 -54.44 47.48 6.30
CA PRO A 396 -53.31 48.17 5.67
C PRO A 396 -52.25 48.60 6.69
N LYS A 397 -51.01 48.18 6.44
CA LYS A 397 -49.84 48.42 7.31
C LYS A 397 -49.31 49.84 7.10
N GLY A 398 -50.01 50.83 7.65
CA GLY A 398 -49.67 52.25 7.51
C GLY A 398 -50.33 53.16 8.57
N ALA A 399 -50.15 54.48 8.42
CA ALA A 399 -50.57 55.49 9.41
C ALA A 399 -52.08 55.50 9.71
N ASP A 400 -52.92 55.00 8.80
CA ASP A 400 -54.37 54.87 9.00
C ASP A 400 -54.79 53.64 9.81
N ARG A 401 -53.88 52.69 10.11
CA ARG A 401 -54.20 51.45 10.85
C ARG A 401 -54.87 51.74 12.19
N SER A 402 -54.30 52.67 12.98
CA SER A 402 -54.87 53.07 14.27
C SER A 402 -56.20 53.84 14.13
N LYS A 403 -56.49 54.46 12.98
CA LYS A 403 -57.81 55.07 12.68
C LYS A 403 -58.85 54.01 12.35
N LEU A 404 -58.47 52.97 11.60
CA LEU A 404 -59.33 51.82 11.29
C LEU A 404 -59.65 51.01 12.56
N LEU A 405 -58.64 50.70 13.39
CA LEU A 405 -58.84 50.02 14.68
C LEU A 405 -59.80 50.78 15.62
N ARG A 406 -59.73 52.12 15.66
CA ARG A 406 -60.71 52.94 16.42
C ARG A 406 -62.14 52.80 15.87
N LYS A 407 -62.32 52.74 14.55
CA LYS A 407 -63.64 52.50 13.92
C LYS A 407 -64.17 51.10 14.22
N GLU A 408 -63.31 50.08 14.23
CA GLU A 408 -63.70 48.71 14.62
C GLU A 408 -64.03 48.62 16.12
N CYS A 409 -63.26 49.29 16.99
CA CYS A 409 -63.57 49.37 18.41
C CYS A 409 -64.96 49.98 18.66
N GLN A 410 -65.32 51.03 17.91
CA GLN A 410 -66.65 51.65 17.97
C GLN A 410 -67.78 50.75 17.41
N LYS A 411 -67.49 49.86 16.45
CA LYS A 411 -68.47 48.86 15.96
C LYS A 411 -68.77 47.80 17.03
N TRP A 412 -67.73 47.29 17.69
CA TRP A 412 -67.81 46.15 18.62
C TRP A 412 -68.02 46.53 20.10
N HIS A 413 -68.01 47.82 20.44
CA HIS A 413 -68.34 48.30 21.78
C HIS A 413 -69.70 47.76 22.26
N PRO A 414 -69.86 47.33 23.53
CA PRO A 414 -71.11 46.74 24.02
C PRO A 414 -72.37 47.61 23.75
N ASP A 415 -72.29 48.92 23.97
CA ASP A 415 -73.41 49.85 23.71
C ASP A 415 -73.78 49.98 22.23
N SER A 416 -72.81 49.72 21.33
CA SER A 416 -73.08 49.59 19.90
C SER A 416 -73.79 48.26 19.65
N VAL A 417 -73.23 47.14 20.10
CA VAL A 417 -73.78 45.78 19.92
C VAL A 417 -75.23 45.69 20.39
N CYS A 418 -75.54 46.18 21.59
CA CYS A 418 -76.88 46.22 22.16
C CYS A 418 -77.86 47.14 21.42
N ARG A 419 -77.39 47.96 20.46
CA ARG A 419 -78.23 48.84 19.63
C ARG A 419 -78.60 48.22 18.28
N TRP A 420 -77.79 47.30 17.74
CA TRP A 420 -78.13 46.56 16.51
C TRP A 420 -78.67 45.15 16.77
N THR A 421 -78.23 44.48 17.83
CA THR A 421 -78.92 43.27 18.32
C THR A 421 -80.11 43.69 19.19
N ARG A 422 -81.33 43.26 18.84
CA ARG A 422 -82.49 43.44 19.73
C ARG A 422 -82.20 42.68 21.02
N ALA A 423 -82.31 43.34 22.18
CA ALA A 423 -81.76 42.84 23.44
C ALA A 423 -82.24 41.41 23.80
N SER A 424 -83.48 41.05 23.44
CA SER A 424 -84.09 39.73 23.66
C SER A 424 -83.45 38.58 22.86
N GLU A 425 -82.75 38.86 21.77
CA GLU A 425 -82.22 37.85 20.83
C GLU A 425 -80.76 37.46 21.14
N MET A 426 -80.06 38.24 21.97
CA MET A 426 -78.63 38.05 22.22
C MET A 426 -78.36 36.96 23.27
N THR A 427 -77.94 35.78 22.80
CA THR A 427 -77.50 34.67 23.67
C THR A 427 -76.23 35.01 24.46
N ALA A 428 -75.96 34.28 25.56
CA ALA A 428 -74.76 34.49 26.38
C ALA A 428 -73.45 34.33 25.58
N ALA A 429 -73.38 33.33 24.68
CA ALA A 429 -72.24 33.13 23.80
C ALA A 429 -71.97 34.34 22.90
N TYR A 430 -73.01 35.04 22.43
CA TYR A 430 -72.82 36.27 21.63
C TYR A 430 -72.18 37.38 22.44
N ARG A 431 -72.65 37.64 23.67
CA ARG A 431 -72.02 38.64 24.54
C ARG A 431 -70.54 38.33 24.77
N MET A 432 -70.20 37.06 25.00
CA MET A 432 -68.81 36.62 25.19
C MET A 432 -67.96 36.84 23.93
N SER A 433 -68.45 36.47 22.74
CA SER A 433 -67.74 36.71 21.48
C SER A 433 -67.56 38.20 21.19
N THR A 434 -68.57 39.05 21.43
CA THR A 434 -68.46 40.50 21.15
C THR A 434 -67.56 41.23 22.14
N ASP A 435 -67.62 40.88 23.43
CA ASP A 435 -66.72 41.40 24.46
C ASP A 435 -65.27 41.00 24.16
N MET A 436 -65.03 39.72 23.83
CA MET A 436 -63.71 39.23 23.41
C MET A 436 -63.17 39.98 22.18
N ILE A 437 -63.99 40.20 21.14
CA ILE A 437 -63.57 41.03 19.99
C ILE A 437 -63.25 42.46 20.43
N CYS A 438 -64.10 43.09 21.27
CA CYS A 438 -63.88 44.46 21.73
C CYS A 438 -62.56 44.60 22.50
N ARG A 439 -62.22 43.63 23.36
CA ARG A 439 -60.93 43.55 24.07
C ARG A 439 -59.77 43.41 23.08
N VAL A 440 -59.80 42.40 22.20
CA VAL A 440 -58.72 42.16 21.22
C VAL A 440 -58.47 43.38 20.31
N VAL A 441 -59.52 44.07 19.85
CA VAL A 441 -59.38 45.31 19.06
C VAL A 441 -58.74 46.44 19.91
N THR A 442 -59.10 46.54 21.18
CA THR A 442 -58.54 47.52 22.13
C THR A 442 -57.06 47.24 22.41
N ASP A 443 -56.69 45.97 22.61
CA ASP A 443 -55.31 45.54 22.88
C ASP A 443 -54.40 45.87 21.68
N ILE A 444 -54.84 45.54 20.46
CA ILE A 444 -54.10 45.86 19.22
C ILE A 444 -53.96 47.37 19.05
N LEU A 445 -55.00 48.15 19.39
CA LEU A 445 -54.97 49.61 19.34
C LEU A 445 -54.03 50.24 20.39
N ASN A 446 -53.95 49.66 21.60
CA ASN A 446 -53.04 50.12 22.65
C ASN A 446 -51.58 49.87 22.24
N VAL A 447 -51.29 48.64 21.79
CA VAL A 447 -49.98 48.26 21.24
C VAL A 447 -49.60 49.15 20.05
N SER A 448 -50.52 49.41 19.10
CA SER A 448 -50.26 50.29 17.96
C SER A 448 -50.17 51.79 18.31
N SER A 449 -50.47 52.15 19.56
CA SER A 449 -50.34 53.51 20.11
C SER A 449 -49.16 53.66 21.08
N GLY A 450 -48.29 52.64 21.20
CA GLY A 450 -47.14 52.65 22.12
C GLY A 450 -47.51 52.61 23.61
N ARG A 451 -48.77 52.33 23.95
CA ARG A 451 -49.23 52.16 25.33
C ARG A 451 -49.04 50.69 25.71
N SER A 452 -47.98 50.40 26.46
CA SER A 452 -47.78 49.05 27.01
C SER A 452 -48.96 48.66 27.90
N SER A 453 -49.33 47.38 27.87
CA SER A 453 -50.49 46.85 28.61
C SER A 453 -50.19 46.50 30.07
N GLU A 454 -48.96 46.76 30.55
CA GLU A 454 -48.41 46.32 31.84
C GLU A 454 -48.96 47.07 33.08
N PHE A 455 -50.16 47.66 32.97
CA PHE A 455 -50.80 48.47 34.02
C PHE A 455 -52.32 48.20 34.18
N LEU A 456 -52.77 46.97 33.88
CA LEU A 456 -54.12 46.44 34.17
C LEU A 456 -54.03 45.00 34.70
#